data_AF-A0A286D373-F1
#
_entry.id   AF-A0A286D373-F1
#
_cell.length_a   1.000
_cell.length_b   1.000
_cell.length_c   1.000
_cell.angle_alpha   90.00
_cell.angle_beta   90.00
_cell.angle_gamma   90.00
#
_symmetry.space_group_name_H-M   'P 1'
#
loop_
_entity.id
_entity.type
_entity.pdbx_description
1 polymer ?
#
loop_
_entity_poly.entity_id
_entity_poly.type
_entity_poly.pdbx_seq_one_letter_code
_entity_poly.pdbx_strand_id
1 'polypeptide(L)'
;MRPFSVCAALVLLLPLSLAAAEPVPEIKREAAATAQAVGAVHTVRQIPEACARIEGAFTGDGAEPYRFAVVRISPQCQPRARFVDFAKAQPSEAAGWKLNDLIRIPSAACPAQQAVVRVWRKPVATATPALDGQGQARIYLEEAKQQAAAGQQPQIPMYAAQMTVEGEACP
;
A
#
# COMPACT_ATOMS: atom_id res chain seq x y z
N MET A 1 -73.53 5.43 -6.26
CA MET A 1 -72.26 6.19 -6.33
C MET A 1 -71.49 5.96 -5.03
N ARG A 2 -70.33 5.29 -5.10
CA ARG A 2 -69.36 5.15 -3.99
C ARG A 2 -67.96 5.32 -4.60
N PRO A 3 -67.13 6.25 -4.12
CA PRO A 3 -65.81 6.47 -4.70
C PRO A 3 -64.79 5.47 -4.15
N PHE A 4 -64.00 4.89 -5.05
CA PHE A 4 -62.79 4.13 -4.74
C PHE A 4 -61.67 5.11 -4.39
N SER A 5 -61.19 5.08 -3.14
CA SER A 5 -59.93 5.74 -2.76
C SER A 5 -58.75 4.83 -3.11
N VAL A 6 -57.91 5.29 -4.03
CA VAL A 6 -56.63 4.66 -4.38
C VAL A 6 -55.53 5.30 -3.51
N CYS A 7 -54.98 4.55 -2.56
CA CYS A 7 -53.76 4.93 -1.84
C CYS A 7 -52.53 4.64 -2.72
N ALA A 8 -51.91 5.68 -3.25
CA ALA A 8 -50.62 5.58 -3.93
C ALA A 8 -49.50 5.50 -2.88
N ALA A 9 -48.86 4.34 -2.76
CA ALA A 9 -47.67 4.14 -1.94
C ALA A 9 -46.42 4.58 -2.72
N LEU A 10 -45.79 5.67 -2.27
CA LEU A 10 -44.54 6.18 -2.81
C LEU A 10 -43.36 5.37 -2.21
N VAL A 11 -42.73 4.52 -3.03
CA VAL A 11 -41.53 3.77 -2.64
C VAL A 11 -40.30 4.68 -2.76
N LEU A 12 -39.73 5.07 -1.62
CA LEU A 12 -38.45 5.77 -1.54
C LEU A 12 -37.31 4.78 -1.83
N LEU A 13 -36.72 4.90 -3.03
CA LEU A 13 -35.47 4.23 -3.39
C LEU A 13 -34.30 4.96 -2.72
N LEU A 14 -33.80 4.42 -1.61
CA LEU A 14 -32.55 4.85 -1.00
C LEU A 14 -31.36 4.33 -1.82
N PRO A 15 -30.43 5.19 -2.27
CA PRO A 15 -29.22 4.74 -2.94
C PRO A 15 -28.29 4.05 -1.94
N LEU A 16 -28.12 2.74 -2.09
CA LEU A 16 -27.05 2.00 -1.41
C LEU A 16 -25.72 2.40 -2.03
N SER A 17 -24.98 3.26 -1.35
CA SER A 17 -23.57 3.54 -1.64
C SER A 17 -22.77 2.26 -1.43
N LEU A 18 -22.50 1.54 -2.50
CA LEU A 18 -21.67 0.33 -2.50
C LEU A 18 -20.21 0.76 -2.29
N ALA A 19 -19.79 0.92 -1.04
CA ALA A 19 -18.38 1.06 -0.70
C ALA A 19 -17.68 -0.25 -1.12
N ALA A 20 -16.84 -0.18 -2.15
CA ALA A 20 -16.00 -1.31 -2.53
C ALA A 20 -15.18 -1.75 -1.31
N ALA A 21 -15.34 -3.01 -0.90
CA ALA A 21 -14.58 -3.56 0.22
C ALA A 21 -13.09 -3.42 -0.08
N GLU A 22 -12.34 -2.82 0.85
CA GLU A 22 -10.89 -2.72 0.72
C GLU A 22 -10.30 -4.14 0.59
N PRO A 23 -9.30 -4.35 -0.29
CA PRO A 23 -8.62 -5.63 -0.40
C PRO A 23 -8.06 -6.09 0.95
N VAL A 24 -8.05 -7.39 1.19
CA VAL A 24 -7.52 -7.93 2.46
C VAL A 24 -5.99 -7.77 2.46
N PRO A 25 -5.40 -7.09 3.47
CA PRO A 25 -3.95 -6.96 3.58
C PRO A 25 -3.28 -8.33 3.77
N GLU A 26 -2.13 -8.53 3.12
CA GLU A 26 -1.34 -9.75 3.29
C GLU A 26 -0.73 -9.86 4.69
N ILE A 27 -0.27 -8.75 5.25
CA ILE A 27 0.22 -8.68 6.62
C ILE A 27 -0.96 -8.35 7.54
N LYS A 28 -1.25 -9.28 8.45
CA LYS A 28 -2.21 -9.09 9.53
C LYS A 28 -1.50 -8.48 10.73
N ARG A 29 -1.95 -7.30 11.17
CA ARG A 29 -1.46 -6.64 12.38
C ARG A 29 -2.41 -6.93 13.52
N GLU A 30 -1.96 -7.73 14.49
CA GLU A 30 -2.78 -8.16 15.63
C GLU A 30 -2.91 -7.09 16.71
N ALA A 31 -1.93 -6.20 16.82
CA ALA A 31 -1.92 -5.10 17.77
C ALA A 31 -2.15 -3.75 17.06
N ALA A 32 -2.90 -2.87 17.73
CA ALA A 32 -2.99 -1.48 17.33
C ALA A 32 -1.61 -0.81 17.43
N ALA A 33 -1.29 0.10 16.50
CA ALA A 33 -0.07 0.87 16.61
C ALA A 33 -0.11 1.77 17.85
N THR A 34 1.05 2.01 18.46
CA THR A 34 1.17 2.98 19.54
C THR A 34 0.85 4.38 19.04
N ALA A 35 0.08 5.13 19.83
CA ALA A 35 -0.24 6.52 19.53
C ALA A 35 1.02 7.38 19.48
N GLN A 36 1.09 8.26 18.49
CA GLN A 36 2.28 9.06 18.21
C GLN A 36 2.04 10.52 18.59
N ALA A 37 3.04 11.13 19.23
CA ALA A 37 3.02 12.54 19.59
C ALA A 37 3.15 13.44 18.36
N VAL A 38 2.60 14.65 18.46
CA VAL A 38 2.80 15.70 17.44
C VAL A 38 4.27 16.08 17.38
N GLY A 39 4.81 16.22 16.16
CA GLY A 39 6.20 16.54 15.88
C GLY A 39 7.17 15.35 15.96
N ALA A 40 6.75 14.20 16.51
CA ALA A 40 7.60 13.03 16.65
C ALA A 40 7.66 12.24 15.33
N VAL A 41 8.82 12.29 14.66
CA VAL A 41 9.10 11.43 13.50
C VAL A 41 9.23 10.00 13.97
N HIS A 42 8.42 9.11 13.39
CA HIS A 42 8.43 7.69 13.67
C HIS A 42 8.54 6.87 12.38
N THR A 43 9.06 5.67 12.52
CA THR A 43 9.09 4.70 11.41
C THR A 43 7.74 4.02 11.31
N VAL A 44 7.09 4.17 10.15
CA VAL A 44 5.83 3.48 9.83
C VAL A 44 6.12 2.04 9.44
N ARG A 45 7.05 1.86 8.50
CA ARG A 45 7.47 0.55 8.00
C ARG A 45 8.84 0.63 7.36
N GLN A 46 9.64 -0.42 7.52
CA GLN A 46 10.83 -0.64 6.72
C GLN A 46 10.55 -1.71 5.66
N ILE A 47 11.11 -1.50 4.46
CA ILE A 47 11.08 -2.44 3.35
C ILE A 47 12.54 -2.66 2.91
N PRO A 48 13.27 -3.56 3.58
CA PRO A 48 14.70 -3.79 3.32
C PRO A 48 15.00 -4.20 1.88
N GLU A 49 14.09 -4.94 1.23
CA GLU A 49 14.21 -5.36 -0.16
C GLU A 49 14.20 -4.18 -1.12
N ALA A 50 13.43 -3.12 -0.79
CA ALA A 50 13.37 -1.89 -1.57
C ALA A 50 14.34 -0.81 -1.05
N CYS A 51 15.15 -1.12 -0.04
CA CYS A 51 16.02 -0.18 0.65
C CYS A 51 15.30 1.08 1.16
N ALA A 52 14.01 0.96 1.47
CA ALA A 52 13.13 2.08 1.76
C ALA A 52 12.61 2.01 3.20
N ARG A 53 12.58 3.17 3.87
CA ARG A 53 11.92 3.37 5.16
C ARG A 53 10.82 4.39 4.97
N ILE A 54 9.62 4.02 5.35
CA ILE A 54 8.48 4.91 5.40
C ILE A 54 8.50 5.57 6.78
N GLU A 55 8.56 6.89 6.78
CA GLU A 55 8.55 7.74 7.96
C GLU A 55 7.29 8.60 7.96
N GLY A 56 6.83 8.94 9.15
CA GLY A 56 5.74 9.88 9.30
C GLY A 56 5.78 10.65 10.60
N ALA A 57 5.02 11.73 10.66
CA ALA A 57 4.88 12.56 11.84
C ALA A 57 3.55 13.33 11.80
N PHE A 58 2.79 13.32 12.89
CA PHE A 58 1.71 14.28 13.07
C PHE A 58 2.29 15.68 13.18
N THR A 59 1.68 16.65 12.52
CA THR A 59 2.25 18.00 12.38
C THR A 59 1.69 19.00 13.38
N GLY A 60 0.45 18.80 13.82
CA GLY A 60 -0.33 19.80 14.55
C GLY A 60 -0.96 20.88 13.66
N ASP A 61 -0.74 20.81 12.35
CA ASP A 61 -1.34 21.71 11.36
C ASP A 61 -2.58 21.04 10.74
N GLY A 62 -3.75 21.68 10.82
CA GLY A 62 -4.98 21.17 10.23
C GLY A 62 -4.96 21.08 8.70
N ALA A 63 -4.15 21.89 8.01
CA ALA A 63 -4.03 21.85 6.55
C ALA A 63 -3.18 20.67 6.06
N GLU A 64 -2.18 20.27 6.85
CA GLU A 64 -1.33 19.11 6.57
C GLU A 64 -1.15 18.28 7.84
N PRO A 65 -2.16 17.51 8.31
CA PRO A 65 -2.15 16.91 9.65
C PRO A 65 -1.08 15.84 9.87
N TYR A 66 -0.55 15.28 8.78
CA TYR A 66 0.44 14.22 8.83
C TYR A 66 1.45 14.36 7.68
N ARG A 67 2.73 14.51 8.04
CA ARG A 67 3.84 14.42 7.09
C ARG A 67 4.16 12.96 6.82
N PHE A 68 4.33 12.62 5.56
CA PHE A 68 4.65 11.27 5.10
C PHE A 68 5.83 11.32 4.13
N ALA A 69 6.85 10.49 4.39
CA ALA A 69 8.04 10.45 3.56
C ALA A 69 8.53 9.02 3.36
N VAL A 70 9.12 8.77 2.19
CA VAL A 70 9.84 7.54 1.90
C VAL A 70 11.30 7.89 1.76
N VAL A 71 12.12 7.42 2.69
CA VAL A 71 13.55 7.70 2.74
C VAL A 71 14.35 6.43 2.50
N ARG A 72 15.62 6.58 2.11
CA ARG A 72 16.51 5.43 1.96
C ARG A 72 16.94 4.95 3.35
N ILE A 73 16.92 3.64 3.59
CA ILE A 73 17.41 3.06 4.85
C ILE A 73 18.90 3.37 5.05
N SER A 74 19.70 3.17 4.01
CA SER A 74 21.15 3.39 4.02
C SER A 74 21.66 3.58 2.58
N PRO A 75 22.70 4.40 2.35
CA PRO A 75 23.32 4.55 1.04
C PRO A 75 24.00 3.26 0.55
N GLN A 76 24.42 2.36 1.45
CA GLN A 76 25.04 1.07 1.13
C GLN A 76 24.00 -0.02 0.78
N CYS A 77 22.71 0.23 1.01
CA CYS A 77 21.68 -0.77 0.75
C CYS A 77 21.52 -1.01 -0.76
N GLN A 78 21.57 -2.29 -1.15
CA GLN A 78 21.40 -2.79 -2.52
C GLN A 78 19.96 -3.27 -2.73
N PRO A 79 19.13 -2.55 -3.52
CA PRO A 79 17.73 -2.88 -3.69
C PRO A 79 17.53 -4.14 -4.53
N ARG A 80 16.72 -5.07 -4.01
CA ARG A 80 16.22 -6.26 -4.69
C ARG A 80 14.77 -6.08 -5.16
N ALA A 81 14.15 -4.97 -4.78
CA ALA A 81 12.84 -4.49 -5.21
C ALA A 81 12.92 -2.98 -5.44
N ARG A 82 11.95 -2.41 -6.17
CA ARG A 82 11.85 -0.96 -6.37
C ARG A 82 10.77 -0.37 -5.50
N PHE A 83 11.03 0.76 -4.86
CA PHE A 83 9.97 1.62 -4.36
C PHE A 83 9.60 2.63 -5.46
N VAL A 84 8.32 2.70 -5.82
CA VAL A 84 7.82 3.61 -6.86
C VAL A 84 6.78 4.55 -6.29
N ASP A 85 6.61 5.67 -6.98
CA ASP A 85 5.59 6.66 -6.67
C ASP A 85 4.18 6.06 -6.85
N PHE A 86 3.33 6.26 -5.85
CA PHE A 86 1.98 5.70 -5.84
C PHE A 86 1.07 6.32 -6.90
N ALA A 87 1.13 7.64 -7.10
CA ALA A 87 0.27 8.34 -8.05
C ALA A 87 0.57 7.94 -9.51
N LYS A 88 1.84 7.62 -9.81
CA LYS A 88 2.28 7.08 -11.10
C LYS A 88 1.96 5.59 -11.26
N ALA A 89 2.13 4.80 -10.21
CA ALA A 89 1.97 3.35 -10.26
C ALA A 89 0.50 2.89 -10.25
N GLN A 90 -0.38 3.68 -9.63
CA GLN A 90 -1.81 3.42 -9.43
C GLN A 90 -2.10 1.96 -9.05
N PRO A 91 -1.59 1.48 -7.90
CA PRO A 91 -1.72 0.09 -7.50
C PRO A 91 -3.19 -0.36 -7.41
N SER A 92 -3.48 -1.52 -7.98
CA SER A 92 -4.78 -2.20 -7.87
C SER A 92 -4.61 -3.70 -8.06
N GLU A 93 -5.54 -4.49 -7.52
CA GLU A 93 -5.55 -5.94 -7.70
C GLU A 93 -5.65 -6.34 -9.18
N ALA A 94 -6.46 -5.60 -9.96
CA ALA A 94 -6.58 -5.80 -11.40
C ALA A 94 -5.26 -5.59 -12.16
N ALA A 95 -4.39 -4.71 -11.67
CA ALA A 95 -3.04 -4.48 -12.23
C ALA A 95 -1.97 -5.42 -11.63
N GLY A 96 -2.38 -6.46 -10.90
CA GLY A 96 -1.52 -7.47 -10.28
C GLY A 96 -0.83 -7.02 -9.00
N TRP A 97 -1.26 -5.89 -8.41
CA TRP A 97 -0.76 -5.46 -7.11
C TRP A 97 -1.53 -6.16 -5.98
N LYS A 98 -0.87 -6.34 -4.84
CA LYS A 98 -1.48 -6.86 -3.63
C LYS A 98 -1.36 -5.82 -2.53
N LEU A 99 -2.43 -5.60 -1.78
CA LEU A 99 -2.35 -4.79 -0.56
C LEU A 99 -1.50 -5.56 0.44
N ASN A 100 -0.28 -5.11 0.66
CA ASN A 100 0.69 -5.84 1.44
C ASN A 100 0.55 -5.54 2.93
N ASP A 101 0.28 -4.29 3.28
CA ASP A 101 0.12 -3.85 4.66
C ASP A 101 -0.86 -2.68 4.75
N LEU A 102 -1.65 -2.64 5.82
CA LEU A 102 -2.55 -1.55 6.17
C LEU A 102 -2.22 -1.12 7.60
N ILE A 103 -1.64 0.07 7.73
CA ILE A 103 -1.07 0.55 8.99
C ILE A 103 -1.89 1.75 9.45
N ARG A 104 -2.50 1.61 10.63
CA ARG A 104 -3.31 2.65 11.27
C ARG A 104 -2.55 3.20 12.46
N ILE A 105 -2.22 4.48 12.42
CA ILE A 105 -1.37 5.15 13.40
C ILE A 105 -2.20 6.22 14.11
N PRO A 106 -2.57 6.02 15.38
CA PRO A 106 -3.37 7.00 16.10
C PRO A 106 -2.54 8.22 16.51
N SER A 107 -3.17 9.39 16.51
CA SER A 107 -2.59 10.60 17.10
C SER A 107 -2.75 10.57 18.62
N ALA A 108 -1.67 10.82 19.36
CA ALA A 108 -1.72 10.96 20.82
C ALA A 108 -2.42 12.27 21.25
N ALA A 109 -2.40 13.31 20.40
CA ALA A 109 -3.06 14.58 20.67
C ALA A 109 -4.54 14.57 20.26
N CYS A 110 -4.93 13.69 19.32
CA CYS A 110 -6.28 13.61 18.79
C CYS A 110 -6.70 12.14 18.61
N PRO A 111 -7.30 11.49 19.63
CA PRO A 111 -7.66 10.07 19.57
C PRO A 111 -8.67 9.72 18.47
N ALA A 112 -9.46 10.70 18.01
CA ALA A 112 -10.40 10.53 16.90
C ALA A 112 -9.72 10.53 15.53
N GLN A 113 -8.45 10.94 15.44
CA GLN A 113 -7.68 11.08 14.21
C GLN A 113 -6.57 10.04 14.12
N GLN A 114 -6.41 9.45 12.94
CA GLN A 114 -5.34 8.51 12.63
C GLN A 114 -4.79 8.72 11.23
N ALA A 115 -3.49 8.48 11.06
CA ALA A 115 -2.89 8.32 9.74
C ALA A 115 -3.04 6.87 9.29
N VAL A 116 -3.49 6.67 8.07
CA VAL A 116 -3.72 5.36 7.47
C VAL A 116 -2.81 5.20 6.27
N VAL A 117 -1.85 4.29 6.40
CA VAL A 117 -0.85 4.01 5.37
C VAL A 117 -1.14 2.66 4.73
N ARG A 118 -1.37 2.70 3.41
CA ARG A 118 -1.58 1.52 2.57
C ARG A 118 -0.30 1.24 1.81
N VAL A 119 0.30 0.09 2.04
CA VAL A 119 1.50 -0.35 1.33
C VAL A 119 1.13 -1.47 0.37
N TRP A 120 1.42 -1.27 -0.89
CA TRP A 120 1.16 -2.22 -1.97
C TRP A 120 2.46 -2.88 -2.40
N ARG A 121 2.37 -4.17 -2.78
CA ARG A 121 3.44 -4.88 -3.47
C ARG A 121 2.98 -5.39 -4.83
N LYS A 122 3.80 -5.24 -5.84
CA LYS A 122 3.67 -5.97 -7.11
C LYS A 122 4.66 -7.13 -7.09
N PRO A 123 4.19 -8.37 -6.84
CA PRO A 123 5.06 -9.52 -6.97
C PRO A 123 5.45 -9.70 -8.43
N VAL A 124 6.60 -10.32 -8.64
CA VAL A 124 7.03 -10.85 -9.94
C VAL A 124 7.01 -12.36 -9.83
N ALA A 125 6.71 -13.04 -10.93
CA ALA A 125 6.87 -14.47 -10.97
C ALA A 125 8.36 -14.80 -10.80
N THR A 126 8.72 -15.52 -9.74
CA THR A 126 10.04 -16.14 -9.65
C THR A 126 10.07 -17.25 -10.68
N ALA A 127 10.75 -17.01 -11.80
CA ALA A 127 11.07 -18.07 -12.74
C ALA A 127 12.00 -19.06 -12.04
N THR A 128 11.50 -20.22 -11.67
CA THR A 128 12.34 -21.34 -11.24
C THR A 128 13.26 -21.66 -12.41
N PRO A 129 14.60 -21.62 -12.24
CA PRO A 129 15.50 -21.96 -13.32
C PRO A 129 15.19 -23.36 -13.83
N ALA A 130 15.18 -23.53 -15.16
CA ALA A 130 15.02 -24.85 -15.75
C ALA A 130 16.14 -25.75 -15.24
N LEU A 131 15.76 -26.93 -14.75
CA LEU A 131 16.73 -27.95 -14.37
C LEU A 131 17.25 -28.61 -15.65
N ASP A 132 18.56 -28.85 -15.71
CA ASP A 132 19.17 -29.61 -16.78
C ASP A 132 18.79 -31.10 -16.71
N GLY A 133 19.27 -31.90 -17.66
CA GLY A 133 19.01 -33.35 -17.70
C GLY A 133 19.50 -34.14 -16.49
N GLN A 134 20.23 -33.50 -15.55
CA GLN A 134 20.71 -34.08 -14.29
C GLN A 134 19.93 -33.53 -13.08
N GLY A 135 18.89 -32.73 -13.30
CA GLY A 135 18.10 -32.12 -12.24
C GLY A 135 18.77 -30.89 -11.59
N GLN A 136 19.79 -30.31 -12.21
CA GLN A 136 20.51 -29.14 -11.68
C GLN A 136 20.14 -27.86 -12.43
N ALA A 137 19.87 -26.78 -11.70
CA ALA A 137 19.72 -25.45 -12.29
C ALA A 137 21.08 -24.92 -12.73
N ARG A 138 21.29 -24.71 -14.04
CA ARG A 138 22.47 -24.01 -14.57
C ARG A 138 22.07 -22.60 -14.98
N ILE A 139 22.67 -21.60 -14.35
CA ILE A 139 22.50 -20.19 -14.70
C ILE A 139 23.79 -19.71 -15.35
N TYR A 140 23.76 -19.41 -16.65
CA TYR A 140 24.92 -18.89 -17.37
C TYR A 140 24.89 -17.37 -17.36
N LEU A 141 25.97 -16.77 -16.86
CA LEU A 141 26.14 -15.32 -16.77
C LEU A 141 26.05 -14.63 -18.15
N GLU A 142 26.50 -15.32 -19.20
CA GLU A 142 26.60 -14.75 -20.55
C GLU A 142 25.25 -14.67 -21.25
N GLU A 143 24.37 -15.64 -21.01
CA GLU A 143 22.98 -15.60 -21.46
C GLU A 143 22.20 -14.51 -20.70
N ALA A 144 22.43 -14.36 -19.40
CA ALA A 144 21.83 -13.28 -18.61
C ALA A 144 22.27 -11.89 -19.11
N LYS A 145 23.55 -11.73 -19.49
CA LYS A 145 24.06 -10.49 -20.10
C LYS A 145 23.42 -10.23 -21.47
N GLN A 146 23.25 -11.26 -22.30
CA GLN A 146 22.59 -11.13 -23.61
C GLN A 146 21.11 -10.76 -23.48
N GLN A 147 20.39 -11.37 -22.53
CA GLN A 147 19.00 -11.04 -22.22
C GLN A 147 18.87 -9.58 -21.74
N ALA A 148 19.75 -9.14 -20.84
CA ALA A 148 19.78 -7.76 -20.39
C ALA A 148 20.07 -6.78 -21.54
N ALA A 149 21.00 -7.13 -22.43
CA ALA A 149 21.32 -6.34 -23.63
C ALA A 149 20.14 -6.29 -24.64
N ALA A 150 19.34 -7.35 -24.70
CA ALA A 150 18.10 -7.42 -25.49
C ALA A 150 16.91 -6.70 -24.82
N GLY A 151 17.13 -5.96 -23.73
CA GLY A 151 16.08 -5.25 -23.00
C GLY A 151 15.19 -6.15 -22.13
N GLN A 152 15.49 -7.44 -22.05
CA GLN A 152 14.84 -8.38 -21.14
C GLN A 152 15.46 -8.20 -19.75
N GLN A 153 14.98 -7.18 -19.04
CA GLN A 153 15.37 -6.95 -17.66
C GLN A 153 14.62 -7.95 -16.75
N PRO A 154 15.31 -8.55 -15.77
CA PRO A 154 14.64 -9.30 -14.72
C PRO A 154 13.57 -8.41 -14.10
N GLN A 155 12.31 -8.83 -14.18
CA GLN A 155 11.26 -8.12 -13.44
C GLN A 155 11.57 -8.31 -11.96
N ILE A 156 11.83 -7.21 -11.26
CA ILE A 156 12.00 -7.21 -9.80
C ILE A 156 10.72 -6.75 -9.12
N PRO A 157 10.42 -7.23 -7.90
CA PRO A 157 9.24 -6.77 -7.16
C PRO A 157 9.20 -5.25 -7.03
N MET A 158 7.99 -4.70 -6.96
CA MET A 158 7.78 -3.28 -6.75
C MET A 158 6.95 -3.03 -5.50
N TYR A 159 7.18 -1.92 -4.85
CA TYR A 159 6.41 -1.42 -3.72
C TYR A 159 5.96 0.00 -4.00
N ALA A 160 4.77 0.35 -3.51
CA ALA A 160 4.24 1.70 -3.51
C ALA A 160 3.48 1.91 -2.21
N ALA A 161 3.41 3.14 -1.72
CA ALA A 161 2.62 3.44 -0.54
C ALA A 161 1.87 4.76 -0.67
N GLN A 162 0.69 4.80 -0.07
CA GLN A 162 -0.13 5.99 0.06
C GLN A 162 -0.45 6.21 1.54
N MET A 163 -0.58 7.46 1.93
CA MET A 163 -1.05 7.88 3.24
C MET A 163 -2.31 8.74 3.08
N THR A 164 -3.30 8.47 3.90
CA THR A 164 -4.47 9.32 4.11
C THR A 164 -4.63 9.59 5.60
N VAL A 165 -5.27 10.69 5.97
CA VAL A 165 -5.72 10.93 7.35
C VAL A 165 -7.20 10.56 7.42
N GLU A 166 -7.57 9.75 8.39
CA GLU A 166 -8.95 9.34 8.67
C GLU A 166 -9.36 9.81 10.06
N GLY A 167 -10.64 10.12 10.24
CA GLY A 167 -11.19 10.65 11.49
C GLY A 167 -11.58 12.13 11.42
N GLU A 168 -12.19 12.61 12.50
CA GLU A 168 -12.54 14.02 12.63
C GLU A 168 -11.33 14.83 13.10
N ALA A 169 -11.19 16.06 12.58
CA ALA A 169 -10.19 16.99 13.08
C ALA A 169 -10.51 17.36 14.53
N CYS A 170 -9.51 17.33 15.41
CA CYS A 170 -9.70 17.83 16.76
C CYS A 170 -9.72 19.36 16.80
N PRO A 171 -10.56 19.96 17.66
CA PRO A 171 -10.68 21.41 17.82
C PRO A 171 -9.42 22.07 18.40
#